data_AF-A0A2M9JRD0-F1
#
_entry.id   AF-A0A2M9JRD0-F1
#
_cell.length_a   1.000
_cell.length_b   1.000
_cell.length_c   1.000
_cell.angle_alpha   90.00
_cell.angle_beta   90.00
_cell.angle_gamma   90.00
#
_symmetry.space_group_name_H-M   'P 1'
#
loop_
_entity.id
_entity.type
_entity.pdbx_description
1 polymer ?
#
loop_
_entity_poly.entity_id
_entity_poly.type
_entity_poly.pdbx_seq_one_letter_code
_entity_poly.pdbx_strand_id
1 'polypeptide(L)'
;MSFSVGGTVSVETTGRPLRFTPRFDLPGQQLIIAGYADAREREKQLADTFGSMQWLWSENDFLRFDRDSRGLCSATFFLPLRSAPYEAGHGAAALPPSESAGLRANEPSEFELPQAAVFRCAPDGAELVCLRAADLLARQPDARIGIAPDVELLVHDGALTGWRLIDPARCLTSGFSTPDTDSPPSPTTRRHLAECLRLVSAPVVDSVMEQDADAWRDLLALQRAVRDQHDDRRRADVVQAVIDRLVDDNE
;
A
#
# COMPACT_ATOMS: atom_id res chain seq x y z
N MET A 1 21.09 8.09 6.15
CA MET A 1 20.16 9.24 6.26
C MET A 1 19.37 9.12 7.55
N SER A 2 18.95 10.24 8.18
CA SER A 2 17.98 10.23 9.28
C SER A 2 16.73 11.05 8.91
N PHE A 3 15.57 10.65 9.44
CA PHE A 3 14.29 11.35 9.24
C PHE A 3 13.32 11.01 10.37
N SER A 4 12.24 11.78 10.49
CA SER A 4 11.19 11.54 11.49
C SER A 4 10.05 10.67 10.96
N VAL A 5 9.57 9.77 11.80
CA VAL A 5 8.38 8.94 11.58
C VAL A 5 7.34 9.35 12.62
N GLY A 6 6.08 9.53 12.20
CA GLY A 6 5.00 9.93 13.11
C GLY A 6 5.13 11.34 13.69
N GLY A 7 6.11 12.12 13.24
CA GLY A 7 6.44 13.44 13.78
C GLY A 7 7.16 13.42 15.13
N THR A 8 7.42 12.24 15.69
CA THR A 8 7.95 12.09 17.06
C THR A 8 9.21 11.22 17.13
N VAL A 9 9.28 10.15 16.35
CA VAL A 9 10.39 9.20 16.40
C VAL A 9 11.40 9.48 15.31
N SER A 10 12.66 9.65 15.68
CA SER A 10 13.77 9.72 14.72
C SER A 10 14.25 8.31 14.37
N VAL A 11 14.41 8.05 13.07
CA VAL A 11 14.99 6.80 12.55
C VAL A 11 16.21 7.09 11.69
N GLU A 12 17.10 6.10 11.60
CA GLU A 12 18.26 6.11 10.73
C GLU A 12 18.13 5.00 9.67
N THR A 13 18.53 5.31 8.43
CA THR A 13 18.67 4.29 7.39
C THR A 13 19.85 3.38 7.69
N THR A 14 19.69 2.10 7.38
CA THR A 14 20.69 1.06 7.54
C THR A 14 20.83 0.28 6.25
N GLY A 15 21.96 -0.37 5.98
CA GLY A 15 22.12 -1.20 4.77
C GLY A 15 21.38 -2.56 4.80
N ARG A 16 20.28 -2.68 5.56
CA ARG A 16 19.58 -3.96 5.80
C ARG A 16 18.06 -3.84 5.59
N PRO A 17 17.57 -3.74 4.34
CA PRO A 17 16.14 -3.73 4.06
C PRO A 17 15.47 -5.04 4.52
N LEU A 18 14.15 -4.99 4.69
CA LEU A 18 13.32 -6.17 4.94
C LEU A 18 13.43 -7.11 3.73
N ARG A 19 13.59 -8.40 4.01
CA ARG A 19 13.71 -9.45 2.97
C ARG A 19 12.40 -10.16 2.67
N PHE A 20 11.29 -9.66 3.22
CA PHE A 20 9.97 -10.24 3.01
C PHE A 20 9.39 -9.78 1.69
N THR A 21 8.79 -10.71 0.95
CA THR A 21 7.97 -10.38 -0.21
C THR A 21 6.75 -9.58 0.27
N PRO A 22 6.49 -8.37 -0.26
CA PRO A 22 5.30 -7.62 0.13
C PRO A 22 4.03 -8.36 -0.28
N ARG A 23 3.01 -8.27 0.57
CA ARG A 23 1.67 -8.81 0.35
C ARG A 23 0.70 -7.66 0.27
N PHE A 24 0.14 -7.41 -0.90
CA PHE A 24 -0.94 -6.46 -1.09
C PHE A 24 -2.26 -7.20 -0.94
N ASP A 25 -2.74 -7.24 0.30
CA ASP A 25 -4.03 -7.80 0.69
C ASP A 25 -5.14 -6.82 0.29
N LEU A 26 -5.62 -6.97 -0.94
CA LEU A 26 -6.61 -6.06 -1.52
C LEU A 26 -7.97 -6.12 -0.79
N PRO A 27 -8.53 -7.29 -0.41
CA PRO A 27 -9.75 -7.34 0.39
C PRO A 27 -9.61 -6.68 1.77
N GLY A 28 -8.42 -6.77 2.38
CA GLY A 28 -8.09 -6.07 3.63
C GLY A 28 -7.62 -4.62 3.43
N GLN A 29 -7.54 -4.15 2.18
CA GLN A 29 -7.05 -2.82 1.79
C GLN A 29 -5.71 -2.45 2.44
N GLN A 30 -4.76 -3.38 2.47
CA GLN A 30 -3.49 -3.20 3.18
C GLN A 30 -2.29 -3.81 2.45
N LEU A 31 -1.14 -3.17 2.59
CA LEU A 31 0.16 -3.65 2.16
C LEU A 31 0.94 -4.14 3.39
N ILE A 32 1.24 -5.43 3.44
CA ILE A 32 1.96 -6.08 4.55
C ILE A 32 3.37 -6.45 4.10
N ILE A 33 4.38 -6.02 4.85
CA ILE A 33 5.78 -6.45 4.72
C ILE A 33 6.21 -7.08 6.04
N ALA A 34 6.01 -8.39 6.18
CA ALA A 34 6.31 -9.10 7.40
C ALA A 34 6.54 -10.60 7.15
N GLY A 35 7.24 -11.25 8.08
CA GLY A 35 7.51 -12.70 8.02
C GLY A 35 6.42 -13.60 8.58
N TYR A 36 5.39 -13.06 9.26
CA TYR A 36 4.30 -13.89 9.79
C TYR A 36 3.42 -14.45 8.66
N ALA A 37 2.97 -15.69 8.81
CA ALA A 37 2.11 -16.40 7.87
C ALA A 37 0.64 -16.45 8.29
N ASP A 38 0.32 -16.07 9.53
CA ASP A 38 -1.05 -16.06 10.05
C ASP A 38 -1.24 -15.04 11.18
N ALA A 39 -2.47 -14.97 11.69
CA ALA A 39 -2.84 -14.05 12.76
C ALA A 39 -2.11 -14.32 14.09
N ARG A 40 -1.83 -15.60 14.41
CA ARG A 40 -1.16 -15.99 15.65
C ARG A 40 0.30 -15.55 15.63
N GLU A 41 0.98 -15.74 14.51
CA GLU A 41 2.35 -15.27 14.33
C GLU A 41 2.43 -13.73 14.33
N ARG A 42 1.42 -13.05 13.76
CA ARG A 42 1.30 -11.59 13.85
C ARG A 42 1.16 -11.14 15.30
N GLU A 43 0.26 -11.74 16.08
CA GLU A 43 0.07 -11.42 17.50
C GLU A 43 1.34 -11.62 18.32
N LYS A 44 2.05 -12.73 18.09
CA LYS A 44 3.36 -12.98 18.72
C LYS A 44 4.36 -11.88 18.36
N GLN A 45 4.47 -11.52 17.09
CA GLN A 45 5.37 -10.44 16.65
C GLN A 45 5.00 -9.10 17.29
N LEU A 46 3.72 -8.77 17.42
CA LEU A 46 3.30 -7.53 18.07
C LEU A 46 3.74 -7.46 19.54
N ALA A 47 3.67 -8.59 20.27
CA ALA A 47 4.14 -8.67 21.65
C ALA A 47 5.67 -8.46 21.78
N ASP A 48 6.43 -8.99 20.82
CA ASP A 48 7.90 -8.98 20.84
C ASP A 48 8.52 -7.69 20.26
N THR A 49 7.71 -6.76 19.74
CA THR A 49 8.16 -5.53 19.06
C THR A 49 7.66 -4.26 19.74
N PHE A 50 8.17 -3.11 19.29
CA PHE A 50 7.63 -1.77 19.62
C PHE A 50 7.39 -0.95 18.34
N GLY A 51 6.65 0.16 18.39
CA GLY A 51 6.56 1.12 17.29
C GLY A 51 5.17 1.71 17.09
N SER A 52 4.72 1.87 15.85
CA SER A 52 3.34 2.27 15.60
C SER A 52 2.38 1.09 15.62
N MET A 53 1.17 1.36 16.10
CA MET A 53 0.06 0.41 16.17
C MET A 53 -1.26 1.17 16.12
N GLN A 54 -2.32 0.48 15.69
CA GLN A 54 -3.67 0.99 15.79
C GLN A 54 -4.12 1.00 17.26
N TRP A 55 -4.38 2.19 17.77
CA TRP A 55 -5.17 2.38 18.98
C TRP A 55 -6.65 2.39 18.61
N LEU A 56 -7.53 2.15 19.59
CA LEU A 56 -8.98 2.21 19.38
C LEU A 56 -9.34 3.49 18.59
N TRP A 57 -9.94 3.32 17.41
CA TRP A 57 -10.40 4.37 16.50
C TRP A 57 -9.32 5.14 15.71
N SER A 58 -8.02 4.78 15.81
CA SER A 58 -6.99 5.42 15.00
C SER A 58 -6.84 4.76 13.62
N GLU A 59 -6.70 5.56 12.57
CA GLU A 59 -6.28 5.12 11.23
C GLU A 59 -4.76 5.29 11.12
N ASN A 60 -4.02 4.30 11.60
CA ASN A 60 -2.56 4.34 11.68
C ASN A 60 -1.93 3.22 10.85
N ASP A 61 -0.88 3.55 10.11
CA ASP A 61 0.05 2.58 9.53
C ASP A 61 0.95 1.97 10.62
N PHE A 62 1.44 0.76 10.40
CA PHE A 62 2.28 0.02 11.35
C PHE A 62 3.73 -0.02 10.87
N LEU A 63 4.64 0.45 11.70
CA LEU A 63 6.07 0.20 11.61
C LEU A 63 6.50 -0.42 12.93
N ARG A 64 6.90 -1.69 12.88
CA ARG A 64 7.32 -2.43 14.07
C ARG A 64 8.82 -2.66 14.04
N PHE A 65 9.44 -2.37 15.16
CA PHE A 65 10.86 -2.50 15.40
C PHE A 65 11.11 -3.60 16.42
N ASP A 66 12.13 -4.41 16.15
CA ASP A 66 12.63 -5.40 17.07
C ASP A 66 13.21 -4.71 18.32
N ARG A 67 12.85 -5.20 19.52
CA ARG A 67 13.19 -4.54 20.79
C ARG A 67 14.70 -4.45 21.04
N ASP A 68 15.45 -5.48 20.63
CA ASP A 68 16.87 -5.59 20.94
C ASP A 68 17.72 -4.79 19.93
N SER A 69 17.49 -5.02 18.64
CA SER A 69 18.24 -4.37 17.57
C SER A 69 17.75 -2.96 17.25
N ARG A 70 16.51 -2.63 17.63
CA ARG A 70 15.74 -1.46 17.18
C ARG A 70 15.60 -1.39 15.65
N GLY A 71 15.88 -2.48 14.94
CA GLY A 71 15.74 -2.56 13.49
C GLY A 71 14.28 -2.78 13.10
N LEU A 72 13.84 -2.16 12.02
CA LEU A 72 12.54 -2.42 11.43
C LEU A 72 12.45 -3.91 11.08
N CYS A 73 11.43 -4.59 11.59
CA CYS A 73 11.21 -6.01 11.35
C CYS A 73 9.89 -6.30 10.64
N SER A 74 8.94 -5.35 10.66
CA SER A 74 7.75 -5.42 9.82
C SER A 74 7.13 -4.06 9.59
N ALA A 75 6.39 -3.95 8.49
CA ALA A 75 5.58 -2.79 8.16
C ALA A 75 4.19 -3.24 7.66
N THR A 76 3.15 -2.46 7.95
CA THR A 76 1.84 -2.59 7.33
C THR A 76 1.32 -1.21 7.01
N PHE A 77 0.89 -1.00 5.77
CA PHE A 77 0.31 0.26 5.34
C PHE A 77 -1.11 0.04 4.87
N PHE A 78 -2.02 0.93 5.22
CA PHE A 78 -3.41 0.86 4.79
C PHE A 78 -3.64 1.73 3.57
N LEU A 79 -4.44 1.24 2.63
CA LEU A 79 -4.83 1.98 1.44
C LEU A 79 -5.80 3.10 1.83
N PRO A 80 -5.52 4.37 1.48
CA PRO A 80 -6.46 5.45 1.76
C PRO A 80 -7.75 5.29 0.97
N LEU A 81 -8.86 5.75 1.56
CA LEU A 81 -10.17 5.77 0.90
C LEU A 81 -10.25 6.75 -0.27
N ARG A 82 -9.38 7.77 -0.33
CA ARG A 82 -9.43 8.81 -1.37
C ARG A 82 -8.39 8.53 -2.45
N SER A 83 -8.86 8.50 -3.69
CA SER A 83 -8.01 8.49 -4.87
C SER A 83 -7.83 9.90 -5.43
N ALA A 84 -6.69 10.14 -6.07
CA ALA A 84 -6.42 11.31 -6.90
C ALA A 84 -6.21 10.89 -8.35
N PRO A 85 -6.62 11.73 -9.32
CA PRO A 85 -6.41 11.42 -10.73
C PRO A 85 -4.92 11.27 -11.05
N TYR A 86 -4.62 10.37 -11.98
CA TYR A 86 -3.28 10.24 -12.51
C TYR A 86 -3.06 11.28 -13.61
N GLU A 87 -2.36 12.36 -13.31
CA GLU A 87 -1.96 13.34 -14.32
C GLU A 87 -0.64 12.90 -14.98
N ALA A 88 -0.72 12.53 -16.25
CA ALA A 88 0.47 12.34 -17.07
C ALA A 88 1.16 13.70 -17.28
N GLY A 89 2.35 13.90 -16.70
CA GLY A 89 3.20 15.05 -17.04
C GLY A 89 3.58 16.01 -15.93
N HIS A 90 3.47 15.65 -14.64
CA HIS A 90 4.19 16.40 -13.59
C HIS A 90 5.71 16.23 -13.75
N GLY A 91 6.30 17.11 -14.55
CA GLY A 91 7.71 17.53 -14.58
C GLY A 91 8.75 16.42 -14.50
N ALA A 92 9.41 16.15 -15.63
CA ALA A 92 10.54 15.25 -15.83
C ALA A 92 11.82 15.56 -15.01
N ALA A 93 11.71 16.20 -13.84
CA ALA A 93 12.77 16.12 -12.85
C ALA A 93 12.82 14.67 -12.35
N ALA A 94 13.95 14.01 -12.59
CA ALA A 94 14.15 12.64 -12.18
C ALA A 94 13.97 12.54 -10.66
N LEU A 95 13.06 11.67 -10.21
CA LEU A 95 12.92 11.35 -8.79
C LEU A 95 14.28 10.95 -8.21
N PRO A 96 14.63 11.35 -6.97
CA PRO A 96 15.91 11.00 -6.36
C PRO A 96 16.07 9.48 -6.35
N PRO A 97 17.24 8.90 -6.63
CA PRO A 97 17.38 7.44 -6.68
C PRO A 97 16.91 6.79 -5.36
N SER A 98 16.30 5.61 -5.49
CA SER A 98 15.86 4.83 -4.34
C SER A 98 17.06 4.25 -3.61
N GLU A 99 17.19 4.53 -2.31
CA GLU A 99 18.21 3.93 -1.44
C GLU A 99 17.63 2.67 -0.81
N SER A 100 18.09 1.49 -1.23
CA SER A 100 17.68 0.23 -0.60
C SER A 100 18.26 0.14 0.81
N ALA A 101 17.40 0.25 1.82
CA ALA A 101 17.81 0.38 3.20
C ALA A 101 16.74 -0.10 4.18
N GLY A 102 17.20 -0.63 5.31
CA GLY A 102 16.34 -0.85 6.48
C GLY A 102 16.28 0.40 7.33
N LEU A 103 15.46 0.38 8.38
CA LEU A 103 15.39 1.45 9.36
C LEU A 103 15.85 0.96 10.72
N ARG A 104 16.44 1.85 11.51
CA ARG A 104 16.68 1.65 12.93
C ARG A 104 16.12 2.82 13.71
N ALA A 105 15.27 2.54 14.69
CA ALA A 105 14.78 3.58 15.60
C ALA A 105 15.89 4.00 16.58
N ASN A 106 15.97 5.30 16.84
CA ASN A 106 16.98 5.84 17.76
C ASN A 106 16.70 5.42 19.22
N GLU A 107 15.44 5.19 19.58
CA GLU A 107 15.04 4.73 20.90
C GLU A 107 13.79 3.86 20.82
N PRO A 108 13.60 2.92 21.77
CA PRO A 108 12.36 2.16 21.87
C PRO A 108 11.22 3.05 22.38
N SER A 109 10.25 3.35 21.51
CA SER A 109 9.04 4.09 21.87
C SER A 109 7.87 3.61 21.02
N GLU A 110 6.68 3.53 21.62
CA GLU A 110 5.45 3.50 20.83
C GLU A 110 5.20 4.92 20.25
N PHE A 111 4.60 4.99 19.07
CA PHE A 111 4.28 6.27 18.42
C PHE A 111 3.08 6.13 17.49
N GLU A 112 2.44 7.24 17.14
CA GLU A 112 1.39 7.25 16.13
C GLU A 112 2.00 7.46 14.75
N LEU A 113 1.52 6.72 13.77
CA LEU A 113 1.84 6.94 12.38
C LEU A 113 0.53 7.03 11.60
N PRO A 114 -0.05 8.24 11.47
CA PRO A 114 -1.26 8.41 10.70
C PRO A 114 -1.11 7.81 9.29
N GLN A 115 -2.15 7.13 8.85
CA GLN A 115 -2.23 6.54 7.51
C GLN A 115 -2.03 7.62 6.43
N ALA A 116 -1.64 7.19 5.23
CA ALA A 116 -1.82 8.00 4.03
C ALA A 116 -3.30 8.45 3.90
N ALA A 117 -3.54 9.66 3.40
CA ALA A 117 -4.88 10.23 3.23
C ALA A 117 -5.37 10.17 1.78
N VAL A 118 -4.45 9.99 0.83
CA VAL A 118 -4.76 9.93 -0.60
C VAL A 118 -3.81 8.98 -1.30
N PHE A 119 -4.29 8.30 -2.35
CA PHE A 119 -3.41 7.56 -3.25
C PHE A 119 -3.60 7.99 -4.70
N ARG A 120 -2.61 7.65 -5.51
CA ARG A 120 -2.66 7.71 -6.96
C ARG A 120 -2.14 6.39 -7.51
N CYS A 121 -2.89 5.77 -8.41
CA CYS A 121 -2.47 4.58 -9.13
C CYS A 121 -2.24 4.91 -10.61
N ALA A 122 -1.18 4.37 -11.21
CA ALA A 122 -0.96 4.49 -12.63
C ALA A 122 -2.08 3.75 -13.40
N PRO A 123 -2.60 4.29 -14.52
CA PRO A 123 -3.68 3.63 -15.27
C PRO A 123 -3.32 2.25 -15.80
N ASP A 124 -2.04 1.99 -16.02
CA ASP A 124 -1.51 0.68 -16.42
C ASP A 124 -1.24 -0.26 -15.24
N GLY A 125 -1.50 0.18 -14.01
CA GLY A 125 -1.26 -0.54 -12.77
C GLY A 125 0.23 -0.78 -12.47
N ALA A 126 1.14 -0.02 -13.08
CA ALA A 126 2.58 -0.19 -12.85
C ALA A 126 3.05 0.33 -11.48
N GLU A 127 2.26 1.20 -10.84
CA GLU A 127 2.64 1.87 -9.60
C GLU A 127 1.43 2.30 -8.78
N LEU A 128 1.58 2.24 -7.46
CA LEU A 128 0.68 2.83 -6.48
C LEU A 128 1.49 3.74 -5.55
N VAL A 129 1.08 5.00 -5.42
CA VAL A 129 1.67 6.00 -4.50
C VAL A 129 0.62 6.43 -3.51
N CYS A 130 0.93 6.36 -2.21
CA CYS A 130 0.05 6.77 -1.13
C CYS A 130 0.75 7.86 -0.31
N LEU A 131 0.06 8.97 -0.07
CA LEU A 131 0.60 10.16 0.59
C LEU A 131 -0.32 10.65 1.70
N ARG A 132 0.28 11.24 2.73
CA ARG A 132 -0.39 11.84 3.89
C ARG A 132 -1.26 13.06 3.55
N ALA A 133 -1.00 13.71 2.42
CA ALA A 133 -1.73 14.88 1.97
C ALA A 133 -1.69 15.02 0.45
N ALA A 134 -2.72 15.63 -0.13
CA ALA A 134 -2.88 15.75 -1.58
C ALA A 134 -1.95 16.79 -2.23
N ASP A 135 -1.55 17.83 -1.49
CA ASP A 135 -0.57 18.82 -1.95
C ASP A 135 0.82 18.22 -2.20
N LEU A 136 1.14 17.09 -1.54
CA LEU A 136 2.37 16.35 -1.77
C LEU A 136 2.40 15.66 -3.16
N LEU A 137 1.26 15.46 -3.83
CA LEU A 137 1.24 14.82 -5.16
C LEU A 137 1.97 15.64 -6.23
N ALA A 138 2.03 16.97 -6.05
CA ALA A 138 2.73 17.89 -6.93
C ALA A 138 4.20 18.11 -6.51
N ARG A 139 4.62 17.55 -5.37
CA ARG A 139 5.97 17.71 -4.80
C ARG A 139 6.79 16.46 -5.06
N GLN A 140 8.10 16.65 -5.21
CA GLN A 140 9.03 15.54 -5.24
C GLN A 140 9.50 15.23 -3.81
N PRO A 141 9.66 13.95 -3.46
CA PRO A 141 10.26 13.59 -2.18
C PRO A 141 11.73 14.01 -2.17
N ASP A 142 12.23 14.36 -0.99
CA ASP A 142 13.66 14.62 -0.78
C ASP A 142 14.46 13.32 -0.83
N ALA A 143 13.84 12.21 -0.42
CA ALA A 143 14.42 10.89 -0.46
C ALA A 143 13.38 9.78 -0.68
N ARG A 144 13.85 8.69 -1.29
CA ARG A 144 13.10 7.44 -1.45
C ARG A 144 13.88 6.31 -0.80
N ILE A 145 13.27 5.64 0.18
CA ILE A 145 13.93 4.59 0.95
C ILE A 145 13.27 3.24 0.63
N GLY A 146 13.97 2.39 -0.13
CA GLY A 146 13.50 1.04 -0.47
C GLY A 146 13.60 0.10 0.72
N ILE A 147 12.53 -0.05 1.50
CA ILE A 147 12.51 -0.85 2.72
C ILE A 147 12.26 -2.33 2.50
N ALA A 148 11.76 -2.71 1.33
CA ALA A 148 11.49 -4.08 0.91
C ALA A 148 11.56 -4.17 -0.63
N PRO A 149 11.53 -5.37 -1.23
CA PRO A 149 11.34 -5.49 -2.68
C PRO A 149 10.11 -4.68 -3.11
N ASP A 150 10.27 -3.85 -4.14
CA ASP A 150 9.19 -3.06 -4.75
C ASP A 150 8.46 -2.06 -3.82
N VAL A 151 8.91 -1.87 -2.57
CA VAL A 151 8.30 -0.94 -1.61
C VAL A 151 9.27 0.15 -1.20
N GLU A 152 8.86 1.40 -1.40
CA GLU A 152 9.63 2.58 -1.06
C GLU A 152 8.87 3.45 -0.07
N LEU A 153 9.58 4.01 0.90
CA LEU A 153 9.09 5.10 1.75
C LEU A 153 9.44 6.44 1.11
N LEU A 154 8.51 7.39 1.21
CA LEU A 154 8.64 8.73 0.66
C LEU A 154 8.86 9.73 1.79
N VAL A 155 9.97 10.47 1.73
CA VAL A 155 10.35 11.46 2.75
C VAL A 155 10.26 12.86 2.15
N HIS A 156 9.54 13.76 2.82
CA HIS A 156 9.52 15.20 2.52
C HIS A 156 9.80 16.00 3.79
N ASP A 157 10.58 17.05 3.65
CA ASP A 157 11.04 17.95 4.70
C ASP A 157 11.60 17.18 5.91
N GLY A 158 12.32 16.08 5.64
CA GLY A 158 12.89 15.20 6.68
C GLY A 158 11.86 14.36 7.46
N ALA A 159 10.63 14.22 6.97
CA ALA A 159 9.58 13.41 7.58
C ALA A 159 9.02 12.34 6.63
N LEU A 160 8.65 11.18 7.17
CA LEU A 160 7.92 10.16 6.42
C LEU A 160 6.51 10.68 6.09
N THR A 161 6.21 10.79 4.80
CA THR A 161 4.92 11.33 4.33
C THR A 161 4.11 10.35 3.50
N GLY A 162 4.63 9.16 3.23
CA GLY A 162 3.92 8.20 2.41
C GLY A 162 4.79 7.03 1.98
N TRP A 163 4.24 6.24 1.07
CA TRP A 163 4.86 5.03 0.56
C TRP A 163 4.47 4.81 -0.90
N ARG A 164 5.26 3.98 -1.58
CA ARG A 164 5.09 3.62 -2.97
C ARG A 164 5.28 2.13 -3.12
N LEU A 165 4.40 1.51 -3.92
CA LEU A 165 4.47 0.11 -4.31
C LEU A 165 4.62 0.03 -5.83
N ILE A 166 5.72 -0.60 -6.26
CA ILE A 166 6.03 -0.84 -7.67
C ILE A 166 5.36 -2.16 -8.08
N ASP A 167 4.72 -2.16 -9.25
CA ASP A 167 3.97 -3.29 -9.80
C ASP A 167 3.02 -3.96 -8.77
N PRO A 168 2.01 -3.25 -8.21
CA PRO A 168 1.14 -3.78 -7.15
C PRO A 168 0.53 -5.16 -7.42
N ALA A 169 0.25 -5.49 -8.69
CA ALA A 169 -0.30 -6.79 -9.08
C ALA A 169 0.66 -7.95 -8.76
N ARG A 170 1.99 -7.72 -8.73
CA ARG A 170 2.99 -8.73 -8.34
C ARG A 170 2.82 -9.17 -6.89
N CYS A 171 2.37 -8.25 -6.04
CA CYS A 171 2.20 -8.47 -4.61
C CYS A 171 0.78 -8.90 -4.23
N LEU A 172 -0.14 -9.03 -5.20
CA LEU A 172 -1.57 -9.20 -4.93
C LEU A 172 -1.87 -10.52 -4.20
N THR A 173 -2.58 -10.40 -3.08
CA THR A 173 -2.93 -11.51 -2.17
C THR A 173 -4.30 -11.31 -1.56
N SER A 174 -4.84 -12.37 -0.95
CA SER A 174 -5.97 -12.29 -0.01
C SER A 174 -5.52 -12.76 1.38
N GLY A 175 -5.70 -11.92 2.39
CA GLY A 175 -5.25 -12.15 3.76
C GLY A 175 -3.75 -12.41 3.87
N PHE A 176 -3.37 -13.50 4.55
CA PHE A 176 -1.97 -13.87 4.78
C PHE A 176 -1.33 -14.74 3.68
N SER A 177 -2.05 -14.98 2.57
CA SER A 177 -1.54 -15.82 1.48
C SER A 177 -0.23 -15.27 0.90
N THR A 178 0.62 -16.17 0.39
CA THR A 178 1.85 -15.77 -0.29
C THR A 178 1.54 -15.28 -1.71
N PRO A 179 2.14 -14.16 -2.16
CA PRO A 179 1.98 -13.68 -3.53
C PRO A 179 2.52 -14.71 -4.52
N ASP A 180 1.92 -14.76 -5.71
CA ASP A 180 2.53 -15.48 -6.83
C ASP A 180 3.72 -14.67 -7.35
N THR A 181 4.93 -15.20 -7.18
CA THR A 181 6.16 -14.56 -7.67
C THR A 181 6.77 -15.26 -8.88
N ASP A 182 6.19 -16.40 -9.28
CA ASP A 182 6.78 -17.29 -10.28
C ASP A 182 6.50 -16.79 -11.71
N SER A 183 5.38 -16.07 -11.88
CA SER A 183 4.98 -15.47 -13.15
C SER A 183 4.81 -13.95 -13.02
N PRO A 184 5.23 -13.16 -14.03
CA PRO A 184 4.91 -11.74 -14.04
C PRO A 184 3.39 -11.54 -14.19
N PRO A 185 2.80 -10.52 -13.53
CA PRO A 185 1.39 -10.19 -13.72
C PRO A 185 1.07 -9.88 -15.18
N SER A 186 -0.11 -10.29 -15.65
CA SER A 186 -0.55 -9.94 -16.99
C SER A 186 -0.88 -8.44 -17.09
N PRO A 187 -0.69 -7.80 -18.26
CA PRO A 187 -1.11 -6.42 -18.46
C PRO A 187 -2.62 -6.19 -18.24
N THR A 188 -3.42 -7.24 -18.39
CA THR A 188 -4.87 -7.20 -18.13
C THR A 188 -5.15 -7.13 -16.63
N THR A 189 -4.52 -8.01 -15.83
CA THR A 189 -4.64 -7.96 -14.36
C THR A 189 -4.23 -6.61 -13.79
N ARG A 190 -3.13 -6.01 -14.28
CA ARG A 190 -2.67 -4.70 -13.80
C ARG A 190 -3.70 -3.60 -14.03
N ARG A 191 -4.31 -3.57 -15.22
CA ARG A 191 -5.37 -2.61 -15.55
C ARG A 191 -6.63 -2.84 -14.74
N HIS A 192 -7.08 -4.09 -14.63
CA HIS A 192 -8.24 -4.43 -13.79
C HIS A 192 -8.01 -4.05 -12.32
N LEU A 193 -6.80 -4.22 -11.79
CA LEU A 193 -6.44 -3.76 -10.45
C LEU A 193 -6.53 -2.24 -10.34
N ALA A 194 -5.98 -1.48 -11.29
CA ALA A 194 -6.05 -0.02 -11.29
C ALA A 194 -7.50 0.50 -11.36
N GLU A 195 -8.33 -0.10 -12.21
CA GLU A 195 -9.76 0.21 -12.33
C GLU A 195 -10.53 -0.15 -11.06
N CYS A 196 -10.24 -1.30 -10.44
CA CYS A 196 -10.82 -1.71 -9.18
C CYS A 196 -10.47 -0.71 -8.06
N LEU A 197 -9.19 -0.34 -7.91
CA LEU A 197 -8.75 0.66 -6.92
C LEU A 197 -9.48 1.98 -7.08
N ARG A 198 -9.71 2.43 -8.33
CA ARG A 198 -10.51 3.64 -8.60
C ARG A 198 -11.95 3.49 -8.10
N LEU A 199 -12.61 2.37 -8.40
CA LEU A 199 -14.03 2.14 -8.08
C LEU A 199 -14.29 1.95 -6.58
N VAL A 200 -13.35 1.36 -5.84
CA VAL A 200 -13.48 1.15 -4.38
C VAL A 200 -13.07 2.37 -3.56
N SER A 201 -12.76 3.50 -4.21
CA SER A 201 -12.23 4.69 -3.57
C SER A 201 -13.00 5.95 -3.96
N ALA A 202 -13.05 6.92 -3.05
CA ALA A 202 -13.62 8.22 -3.29
C ALA A 202 -12.83 8.97 -4.40
N PRO A 203 -13.53 9.77 -5.22
CA PRO A 203 -14.97 10.05 -5.15
C PRO A 203 -15.87 9.01 -5.83
N VAL A 204 -15.32 8.04 -6.57
CA VAL A 204 -16.11 7.13 -7.41
C VAL A 204 -16.94 6.17 -6.57
N VAL A 205 -16.41 5.69 -5.45
CA VAL A 205 -17.15 4.80 -4.54
C VAL A 205 -18.40 5.48 -3.99
N ASP A 206 -18.37 6.79 -3.76
CA ASP A 206 -19.54 7.55 -3.29
C ASP A 206 -20.66 7.48 -4.34
N SER A 207 -20.33 7.64 -5.63
CA SER A 207 -21.28 7.47 -6.73
C SER A 207 -21.81 6.04 -6.87
N VAL A 208 -20.98 5.03 -6.60
CA VAL A 208 -21.44 3.62 -6.56
C VAL A 208 -22.46 3.42 -5.42
N MET A 209 -22.15 3.95 -4.23
CA MET A 209 -23.04 3.88 -3.05
C MET A 209 -24.35 4.65 -3.25
N GLU A 210 -24.31 5.75 -4.01
CA GLU A 210 -25.50 6.53 -4.40
C GLU A 210 -26.27 5.91 -5.57
N GLN A 211 -25.84 4.73 -6.06
CA GLN A 211 -26.43 4.03 -7.20
C GLN A 211 -26.47 4.86 -8.48
N ASP A 212 -25.45 5.70 -8.69
CA ASP A 212 -25.31 6.43 -9.95
C ASP A 212 -25.20 5.46 -11.13
N ALA A 213 -25.96 5.73 -12.18
CA ALA A 213 -26.13 4.81 -13.30
C ALA A 213 -24.85 4.61 -14.12
N ASP A 214 -23.96 5.60 -14.16
CA ASP A 214 -22.70 5.50 -14.90
C ASP A 214 -21.66 4.76 -14.05
N ALA A 215 -21.55 5.07 -12.75
CA ALA A 215 -20.66 4.38 -11.82
C ALA A 215 -21.00 2.88 -11.70
N TRP A 216 -22.29 2.53 -11.63
CA TRP A 216 -22.73 1.13 -11.61
C TRP A 216 -22.47 0.41 -12.93
N ARG A 217 -22.63 1.10 -14.06
CA ARG A 217 -22.32 0.52 -15.38
C ARG A 217 -20.83 0.18 -15.48
N ASP A 218 -19.97 1.08 -15.00
CA ASP A 218 -18.53 0.85 -14.93
C ASP A 218 -18.18 -0.33 -14.03
N LEU A 219 -18.78 -0.40 -12.83
CA LEU A 219 -18.56 -1.50 -11.87
C LEU A 219 -18.94 -2.86 -12.46
N LEU A 220 -20.15 -2.96 -13.03
CA LEU A 220 -20.63 -4.20 -13.65
C LEU A 220 -19.85 -4.57 -14.92
N ALA A 221 -19.38 -3.58 -15.68
CA ALA A 221 -18.50 -3.82 -16.82
C ALA A 221 -17.17 -4.42 -16.37
N LEU A 222 -16.54 -3.86 -15.33
CA LEU A 222 -15.32 -4.40 -14.75
C LEU A 222 -15.55 -5.80 -14.17
N GLN A 223 -16.64 -6.02 -13.44
CA GLN A 223 -16.99 -7.35 -12.89
C GLN A 223 -17.03 -8.42 -13.99
N ARG A 224 -17.66 -8.12 -15.13
CA ARG A 224 -17.71 -9.06 -16.27
C ARG A 224 -16.33 -9.27 -16.88
N ALA A 225 -15.57 -8.19 -17.09
CA ALA A 225 -14.23 -8.27 -17.67
C ALA A 225 -13.25 -9.10 -16.83
N VAL A 226 -13.29 -8.96 -15.49
CA VAL A 226 -12.47 -9.77 -14.57
C VAL A 226 -12.96 -11.22 -14.56
N ARG A 227 -14.27 -11.45 -14.58
CA ARG A 227 -14.84 -12.80 -14.60
C ARG A 227 -14.44 -13.58 -15.85
N ASP A 228 -14.46 -12.92 -17.00
CA ASP A 228 -14.11 -13.51 -18.31
C ASP A 228 -12.58 -13.65 -18.53
N GLN A 229 -11.75 -13.11 -17.62
CA GLN A 229 -10.30 -13.24 -17.68
C GLN A 229 -9.86 -14.68 -17.34
N HIS A 230 -9.13 -15.31 -18.27
CA HIS A 230 -8.57 -16.65 -18.11
C HIS A 230 -7.08 -16.65 -17.77
N ASP A 231 -6.32 -15.67 -18.25
CA ASP A 231 -4.91 -15.49 -17.89
C ASP A 231 -4.78 -14.98 -16.45
N ASP A 232 -3.68 -15.34 -15.77
CA ASP A 232 -3.35 -14.80 -14.44
C ASP A 232 -4.51 -14.93 -13.42
N ARG A 233 -5.23 -16.05 -13.53
CA ARG A 233 -6.53 -16.25 -12.88
C ARG A 233 -6.48 -16.06 -11.38
N ARG A 234 -5.40 -16.51 -10.73
CA ARG A 234 -5.22 -16.40 -9.27
C ARG A 234 -5.25 -14.96 -8.79
N ARG A 235 -4.63 -14.03 -9.54
CA ARG A 235 -4.65 -12.60 -9.22
C ARG A 235 -6.00 -11.98 -9.58
N ALA A 236 -6.56 -12.37 -10.72
CA ALA A 236 -7.90 -11.94 -11.13
C ALA A 236 -8.96 -12.30 -10.08
N ASP A 237 -8.90 -13.49 -9.46
CA ASP A 237 -9.80 -13.92 -8.39
C ASP A 237 -9.73 -13.01 -7.15
N VAL A 238 -8.54 -12.49 -6.82
CA VAL A 238 -8.40 -11.53 -5.70
C VAL A 238 -9.09 -10.20 -6.03
N VAL A 239 -8.93 -9.70 -7.27
CA VAL A 239 -9.62 -8.49 -7.74
C VAL A 239 -11.13 -8.71 -7.77
N GLN A 240 -11.57 -9.87 -8.27
CA GLN A 240 -12.98 -10.27 -8.36
C GLN A 240 -13.65 -10.27 -6.98
N ALA A 241 -12.99 -10.83 -5.95
CA ALA A 241 -13.55 -10.90 -4.61
C ALA A 241 -13.87 -9.52 -4.01
N VAL A 242 -13.09 -8.50 -4.35
CA VAL A 242 -13.35 -7.11 -3.91
C VAL A 242 -14.50 -6.49 -4.70
N ILE A 243 -14.57 -6.73 -6.01
CA ILE A 243 -15.66 -6.24 -6.86
C ILE A 243 -17.00 -6.88 -6.43
N ASP A 244 -17.03 -8.20 -6.22
CA ASP A 244 -18.24 -8.92 -5.82
C ASP A 244 -18.75 -8.40 -4.47
N ARG A 245 -17.86 -8.19 -3.50
CA ARG A 245 -18.24 -7.57 -2.23
C ARG A 245 -18.84 -6.17 -2.41
N LEU A 246 -18.25 -5.34 -3.26
CA LEU A 246 -18.77 -3.98 -3.50
C LEU A 246 -20.16 -4.02 -4.14
N VAL A 247 -20.42 -4.98 -5.04
CA VAL A 247 -21.76 -5.19 -5.61
C VAL A 247 -22.74 -5.67 -4.53
N ASP A 248 -22.38 -6.73 -3.80
CA ASP A 248 -23.25 -7.35 -2.77
C ASP A 248 -23.62 -6.37 -1.64
N ASP A 249 -22.70 -5.48 -1.25
CA ASP A 249 -22.94 -4.49 -0.19
C ASP A 249 -23.88 -3.34 -0.64
N ASN A 250 -24.17 -3.20 -1.95
CA ASN A 250 -24.92 -2.06 -2.52
C ASN A 250 -26.14 -2.45 -3.40
N GLU A 251 -26.43 -3.75 -3.57
CA GLU A 251 -27.71 -4.25 -4.12
C GLU A 251 -28.85 -4.19 -3.10
#